data_AF-A0A7S0GK17-F1
#
_entry.id   AF-A0A7S0GK17-F1
#
_cell.length_a   1.000
_cell.length_b   1.000
_cell.length_c   1.000
_cell.angle_alpha   90.00
_cell.angle_beta   90.00
_cell.angle_gamma   90.00
#
_symmetry.space_group_name_H-M   'P 1'
#
loop_
_entity.id
_entity.type
_entity.pdbx_description
1 polymer ?
#
loop_
_entity_poly.entity_id
_entity_poly.type
_entity_poly.pdbx_seq_one_letter_code
_entity_poly.pdbx_strand_id
1 'polypeptide(L)'
;KNSWGATWGMEGYIQLARGVGASGECGIAAQPSYPIAGKGPAPGPSPPTPPGPAPPAPPAPPAGKTHYEDPNAGPCMEDEEAVQITGVSGSFCAPKCGVFKTCSKDVPAGTTAKPECVLETAGSTKPTQCALICTPSALDGGCPAKASCKAISGTGLCTYDQ
;
A
#
# COMPACT_ATOMS: atom_id res chain seq x y z
N LYS A 1 19.49 -13.19 8.29
CA LYS A 1 20.91 -13.60 8.15
C LYS A 1 21.41 -13.92 9.54
N ASN A 2 21.90 -15.12 9.79
CA ASN A 2 22.45 -15.52 11.07
C ASN A 2 23.99 -15.57 10.99
N SER A 3 24.66 -15.68 12.13
CA SER A 3 26.13 -15.69 12.24
C SER A 3 26.72 -17.08 12.56
N TRP A 4 25.99 -18.15 12.23
CA TRP A 4 26.35 -19.54 12.58
C TRP A 4 26.94 -20.35 11.41
N GLY A 5 27.47 -19.65 10.40
CA GLY A 5 28.04 -20.27 9.20
C GLY A 5 26.99 -20.69 8.18
N ALA A 6 27.44 -20.94 6.95
CA ALA A 6 26.57 -21.30 5.83
C ALA A 6 25.95 -22.71 5.98
N THR A 7 26.63 -23.61 6.68
CA THR A 7 26.14 -24.98 6.91
C THR A 7 24.92 -25.07 7.81
N TRP A 8 24.54 -23.97 8.48
CA TRP A 8 23.38 -23.91 9.34
C TRP A 8 22.18 -23.29 8.61
N GLY A 9 21.00 -23.91 8.76
CA GLY A 9 19.76 -23.42 8.18
C GLY A 9 19.80 -23.45 6.66
N MET A 10 19.33 -22.38 6.03
CA MET A 10 19.35 -22.20 4.58
C MET A 10 20.56 -21.33 4.22
N GLU A 11 21.75 -21.92 4.08
CA GLU A 11 22.97 -21.17 3.75
C GLU A 11 23.31 -20.06 4.76
N GLY A 12 23.05 -20.29 6.05
CA GLY A 12 23.23 -19.31 7.12
C GLY A 12 22.03 -18.37 7.34
N TYR A 13 20.88 -18.66 6.72
CA TYR A 13 19.65 -17.90 6.85
C TYR A 13 18.52 -18.72 7.47
N ILE A 14 17.56 -18.01 8.05
CA ILE A 14 16.32 -18.55 8.61
C ILE A 14 15.15 -17.72 8.09
N GLN A 15 14.02 -18.36 7.81
CA GLN A 15 12.75 -17.68 7.57
C GLN A 15 12.01 -17.59 8.92
N LEU A 16 11.74 -16.37 9.36
CA LEU A 16 10.95 -16.10 10.56
C LEU A 16 9.58 -15.56 10.13
N ALA A 17 8.52 -16.03 10.80
CA ALA A 17 7.16 -15.59 10.53
C ALA A 17 7.02 -14.08 10.81
N ARG A 18 6.46 -13.34 9.85
CA ARG A 18 6.13 -11.91 10.02
C ARG A 18 4.67 -11.75 10.42
N GLY A 19 4.37 -10.64 11.10
CA GLY A 19 3.00 -10.29 11.51
C GLY A 19 2.51 -11.03 12.76
N VAL A 20 3.39 -11.76 13.45
CA VAL A 20 3.04 -12.51 14.67
C VAL A 20 3.22 -11.60 15.89
N GLY A 21 2.13 -10.96 16.31
CA GLY A 21 2.11 -10.09 17.50
C GLY A 21 2.96 -8.81 17.37
N ALA A 22 2.85 -7.93 18.36
CA ALA A 22 3.53 -6.62 18.33
C ALA A 22 5.08 -6.74 18.39
N SER A 23 5.59 -7.75 19.09
CA SER A 23 7.04 -7.99 19.22
C SER A 23 7.63 -8.85 18.09
N GLY A 24 6.80 -9.41 17.21
CA GLY A 24 7.22 -10.35 16.18
C GLY A 24 7.64 -11.71 16.73
N GLU A 25 7.81 -12.68 15.82
CA GLU A 25 8.32 -14.01 16.14
C GLU A 25 9.68 -13.92 16.84
N CYS A 26 9.83 -14.60 17.98
CA CYS A 26 11.04 -14.56 18.81
C CYS A 26 11.49 -13.14 19.24
N GLY A 27 10.59 -12.15 19.25
CA GLY A 27 10.91 -10.78 19.66
C GLY A 27 11.70 -9.97 18.62
N ILE A 28 11.73 -10.41 17.36
CA ILE A 28 12.53 -9.77 16.31
C ILE A 28 12.21 -8.28 16.07
N ALA A 29 10.99 -7.84 16.39
CA ALA A 29 10.57 -6.44 16.27
C ALA A 29 10.74 -5.63 17.56
N ALA A 30 11.21 -6.24 18.65
CA ALA A 30 11.26 -5.57 19.95
C ALA A 30 12.34 -4.46 20.01
N GLN A 31 13.53 -4.67 19.44
CA GLN A 31 14.65 -3.72 19.53
C GLN A 31 15.54 -3.64 18.26
N PRO A 32 14.99 -3.27 17.08
CA PRO A 32 15.81 -3.05 15.89
C PRO A 32 16.56 -1.71 15.93
N SER A 33 17.76 -1.65 15.34
CA SER A 33 18.53 -0.41 15.16
C SER A 33 19.38 -0.44 13.89
N TYR A 34 19.80 0.73 13.40
CA TYR A 34 20.64 0.87 12.20
C TYR A 34 21.58 2.09 12.30
N PRO A 35 22.76 2.05 11.64
CA PRO A 35 23.69 3.18 11.65
C PRO A 35 23.26 4.29 10.67
N ILE A 36 23.62 5.53 11.00
CA ILE A 36 23.44 6.70 10.11
C ILE A 36 24.84 7.18 9.68
N ALA A 37 25.08 7.27 8.38
CA ALA A 37 26.35 7.79 7.84
C ALA A 37 26.41 9.33 7.93
N GLY A 38 27.56 9.88 8.37
CA GLY A 38 27.73 11.33 8.61
C GLY A 38 27.82 12.20 7.35
N LYS A 39 27.62 13.52 7.51
CA LYS A 39 27.70 14.53 6.43
C LYS A 39 29.17 14.84 6.06
N GLY A 40 29.60 14.44 4.87
CA GLY A 40 30.77 15.05 4.19
C GLY A 40 30.47 16.47 3.71
N PRO A 41 31.47 17.23 3.19
CA PRO A 41 31.25 18.59 2.70
C PRO A 41 30.15 18.63 1.62
N ALA A 42 29.36 19.70 1.60
CA ALA A 42 28.24 19.84 0.70
C ALA A 42 28.68 19.69 -0.77
N PRO A 43 28.07 18.79 -1.55
CA PRO A 43 28.27 18.75 -3.00
C PRO A 43 27.81 20.07 -3.62
N GLY A 44 28.56 20.60 -4.58
CA GLY A 44 28.14 21.77 -5.38
C GLY A 44 26.83 21.49 -6.15
N PRO A 45 26.21 22.54 -6.74
CA PRO A 45 24.94 22.37 -7.45
C PRO A 45 25.10 21.36 -8.59
N SER A 46 24.27 20.32 -8.57
CA SER A 46 24.30 19.25 -9.57
C SER A 46 23.65 19.71 -10.87
N PRO A 47 24.20 19.34 -12.04
CA PRO A 47 23.49 19.47 -13.33
C PRO A 47 22.15 18.71 -13.29
N PRO A 48 21.15 19.08 -14.12
CA PRO A 48 19.92 18.30 -14.20
C PRO A 48 20.24 16.89 -14.70
N THR A 49 19.91 15.88 -13.89
CA THR A 49 20.11 14.47 -14.20
C THR A 49 19.12 14.00 -15.27
N PRO A 50 19.58 13.24 -16.29
CA PRO A 50 18.69 12.45 -17.15
C PRO A 50 17.90 11.43 -16.31
N PRO A 51 16.69 11.01 -16.73
CA PRO A 51 15.93 10.00 -15.99
C PRO A 51 16.71 8.68 -15.92
N GLY A 52 17.08 8.26 -14.71
CA GLY A 52 17.70 6.96 -14.46
C GLY A 52 16.63 5.85 -14.36
N PRO A 53 16.97 4.58 -14.69
CA PRO A 53 16.04 3.47 -14.57
C PRO A 53 15.71 3.17 -13.10
N ALA A 54 14.43 2.97 -12.81
CA ALA A 54 13.93 2.69 -11.47
C ALA A 54 14.43 1.32 -10.91
N PRO A 55 14.64 1.20 -9.59
CA PRO A 55 15.04 -0.07 -8.96
C PRO A 55 14.00 -1.20 -9.18
N PRO A 56 14.42 -2.48 -9.26
CA PRO A 56 13.48 -3.58 -9.36
C PRO A 56 12.74 -3.79 -8.02
N ALA A 57 11.41 -3.84 -8.09
CA ALA A 57 10.52 -4.03 -6.95
C ALA A 57 10.73 -5.39 -6.25
N PRO A 58 10.46 -5.49 -4.93
CA PRO A 58 10.48 -6.76 -4.21
C PRO A 58 9.51 -7.79 -4.82
N PRO A 59 9.79 -9.11 -4.71
CA PRO A 59 8.92 -10.14 -5.27
C PRO A 59 7.52 -10.06 -4.66
N ALA A 60 6.52 -10.03 -5.52
CA ALA A 60 5.12 -10.01 -5.15
C ALA A 60 4.74 -11.24 -4.28
N PRO A 61 3.88 -11.09 -3.27
CA PRO A 61 3.10 -12.20 -2.74
C PRO A 61 2.29 -12.87 -3.86
N PRO A 62 1.91 -14.15 -3.73
CA PRO A 62 1.09 -14.81 -4.74
C PRO A 62 -0.21 -14.02 -4.94
N ALA A 63 -0.67 -13.95 -6.18
CA ALA A 63 -1.95 -13.37 -6.59
C ALA A 63 -3.12 -14.15 -5.96
N GLY A 64 -3.40 -13.89 -4.69
CA GLY A 64 -4.71 -14.09 -4.10
C GLY A 64 -5.48 -12.78 -4.31
N LYS A 65 -6.69 -12.86 -4.85
CA LYS A 65 -7.55 -11.69 -5.05
C LYS A 65 -7.71 -10.99 -3.70
N THR A 66 -7.34 -9.71 -3.61
CA THR A 66 -7.52 -8.86 -2.42
C THR A 66 -8.64 -7.86 -2.69
N HIS A 67 -9.12 -7.12 -1.69
CA HIS A 67 -10.04 -6.01 -1.96
C HIS A 67 -9.26 -4.78 -2.47
N TYR A 68 -9.94 -3.80 -3.06
CA TYR A 68 -9.38 -2.56 -3.59
C TYR A 68 -8.47 -2.75 -4.81
N GLU A 69 -8.80 -3.71 -5.67
CA GLU A 69 -8.04 -4.02 -6.88
C GLU A 69 -8.27 -2.99 -7.99
N ASP A 70 -7.47 -3.13 -9.05
CA ASP A 70 -7.56 -2.34 -10.27
C ASP A 70 -8.67 -2.87 -11.19
N PRO A 71 -9.80 -2.15 -11.38
CA PRO A 71 -10.87 -2.54 -12.29
C PRO A 71 -10.45 -2.54 -13.77
N ASN A 72 -9.32 -1.90 -14.09
CA ASN A 72 -8.77 -1.87 -15.45
C ASN A 72 -7.93 -3.12 -15.75
N ALA A 73 -7.38 -3.78 -14.73
CA ALA A 73 -6.62 -5.00 -14.87
C ALA A 73 -7.51 -6.26 -14.92
N GLY A 74 -8.75 -6.17 -14.41
CA GLY A 74 -9.71 -7.26 -14.41
C GLY A 74 -11.03 -6.90 -13.74
N PRO A 75 -12.04 -7.78 -13.78
CA PRO A 75 -13.30 -7.55 -13.08
C PRO A 75 -13.05 -7.51 -11.56
N CYS A 76 -13.71 -6.58 -10.87
CA CYS A 76 -13.73 -6.53 -9.41
C CYS A 76 -14.29 -7.83 -8.82
N MET A 77 -14.00 -8.07 -7.53
CA MET A 77 -14.59 -9.18 -6.79
C MET A 77 -16.12 -9.11 -6.71
N GLU A 78 -16.77 -10.23 -6.39
CA GLU A 78 -18.24 -10.31 -6.34
C GLU A 78 -18.88 -9.37 -5.30
N ASP A 79 -18.14 -8.98 -4.26
CA ASP A 79 -18.58 -8.04 -3.24
C ASP A 79 -18.04 -6.61 -3.43
N GLU A 80 -17.40 -6.35 -4.57
CA GLU A 80 -16.83 -5.07 -4.97
C GLU A 80 -17.48 -4.51 -6.22
N GLU A 81 -17.47 -3.19 -6.33
CA GLU A 81 -17.93 -2.51 -7.53
C GLU A 81 -16.87 -1.54 -8.02
N ALA A 82 -16.72 -1.44 -9.35
CA ALA A 82 -15.85 -0.44 -9.94
C ALA A 82 -16.46 0.94 -9.70
N VAL A 83 -15.86 1.70 -8.79
CA VAL A 83 -16.30 3.06 -8.46
C VAL A 83 -15.37 4.06 -9.11
N GLN A 84 -15.97 5.08 -9.71
CA GLN A 84 -15.28 6.27 -10.22
C GLN A 84 -15.89 7.49 -9.53
N ILE A 85 -15.05 8.36 -9.00
CA ILE A 85 -15.50 9.55 -8.27
C ILE A 85 -15.53 10.74 -9.23
N THR A 86 -16.63 11.50 -9.21
CA THR A 86 -16.76 12.71 -10.03
C THR A 86 -15.72 13.74 -9.63
N GLY A 87 -14.88 14.16 -10.59
CA GLY A 87 -13.80 15.12 -10.35
C GLY A 87 -12.45 14.51 -9.95
N VAL A 88 -12.38 13.18 -9.83
CA VAL A 88 -11.11 12.45 -9.62
C VAL A 88 -10.87 11.56 -10.84
N SER A 89 -9.68 11.65 -11.43
CA SER A 89 -9.28 10.77 -12.52
C SER A 89 -8.99 9.37 -12.00
N GLY A 90 -9.47 8.35 -12.71
CA GLY A 90 -9.26 6.95 -12.34
C GLY A 90 -10.43 6.30 -11.63
N SER A 91 -10.34 4.98 -11.52
CA SER A 91 -11.35 4.09 -10.95
C SER A 91 -10.69 3.10 -9.99
N PHE A 92 -11.47 2.50 -9.11
CA PHE A 92 -10.98 1.47 -8.19
C PHE A 92 -12.11 0.54 -7.80
N CYS A 93 -11.78 -0.71 -7.47
CA CYS A 93 -12.75 -1.62 -6.88
C CYS A 93 -13.02 -1.21 -5.43
N ALA A 94 -14.29 -1.07 -5.08
CA ALA A 94 -14.71 -0.64 -3.75
C ALA A 94 -15.67 -1.68 -3.15
N PRO A 95 -15.33 -2.30 -2.01
CA PRO A 95 -16.26 -3.15 -1.30
C PRO A 95 -17.40 -2.33 -0.70
N LYS A 96 -18.59 -2.94 -0.69
CA LYS A 96 -19.77 -2.35 -0.04
C LYS A 96 -19.60 -2.30 1.47
N CYS A 97 -19.86 -1.14 2.05
CA CYS A 97 -19.91 -0.90 3.50
C CYS A 97 -21.21 -0.21 3.94
N GLY A 98 -21.41 -0.11 5.25
CA GLY A 98 -22.55 0.57 5.82
C GLY A 98 -22.51 0.57 7.35
N VAL A 99 -23.63 0.94 7.98
CA VAL A 99 -23.73 1.08 9.44
C VAL A 99 -23.32 -0.20 10.19
N PHE A 100 -23.59 -1.38 9.62
CA PHE A 100 -23.27 -2.67 10.21
C PHE A 100 -22.11 -3.40 9.52
N LYS A 101 -21.59 -2.86 8.40
CA LYS A 101 -20.58 -3.53 7.57
C LYS A 101 -19.35 -2.64 7.43
N THR A 102 -18.26 -3.07 8.07
CA THR A 102 -16.97 -2.39 7.98
C THR A 102 -16.27 -2.72 6.68
N CYS A 103 -15.32 -1.87 6.29
CA CYS A 103 -14.49 -2.09 5.14
C CYS A 103 -13.52 -3.26 5.34
N SER A 104 -13.36 -4.07 4.29
CA SER A 104 -12.40 -5.17 4.26
C SER A 104 -10.99 -4.62 4.50
N LYS A 105 -10.22 -5.34 5.31
CA LYS A 105 -8.81 -5.00 5.61
C LYS A 105 -7.82 -5.73 4.69
N ASP A 106 -8.35 -6.61 3.83
CA ASP A 106 -7.59 -7.35 2.84
C ASP A 106 -7.21 -6.43 1.70
N VAL A 107 -6.10 -5.71 1.88
CA VAL A 107 -5.59 -4.73 0.91
C VAL A 107 -4.48 -5.33 0.05
N PRO A 108 -4.26 -4.83 -1.18
CA PRO A 108 -3.23 -5.36 -2.06
C PRO A 108 -1.83 -5.08 -1.51
N ALA A 109 -0.85 -5.86 -1.94
CA ALA A 109 0.52 -5.77 -1.43
C ALA A 109 1.14 -4.37 -1.59
N GLY A 110 1.82 -3.89 -0.54
CA GLY A 110 2.42 -2.55 -0.51
C GLY A 110 1.47 -1.44 -0.08
N THR A 111 0.18 -1.73 0.11
CA THR A 111 -0.79 -0.76 0.62
C THR A 111 -0.52 -0.45 2.08
N THR A 112 -0.33 0.82 2.39
CA THR A 112 -0.31 1.35 3.76
C THR A 112 -1.46 2.33 4.03
N ALA A 113 -2.24 2.65 3.00
CA ALA A 113 -3.50 3.36 3.08
C ALA A 113 -4.54 2.57 3.87
N LYS A 114 -5.37 3.27 4.64
CA LYS A 114 -6.38 2.65 5.49
C LYS A 114 -7.73 2.60 4.78
N PRO A 115 -8.43 1.46 4.79
CA PRO A 115 -9.77 1.37 4.23
C PRO A 115 -10.78 2.05 5.16
N GLU A 116 -11.52 3.04 4.63
CA GLU A 116 -12.58 3.73 5.35
C GLU A 116 -13.85 3.80 4.51
N CYS A 117 -15.01 3.75 5.20
CA CYS A 117 -16.32 3.85 4.58
C CYS A 117 -16.69 5.32 4.43
N VAL A 118 -16.24 5.93 3.33
CA VAL A 118 -16.36 7.39 3.12
C VAL A 118 -17.05 7.76 1.81
N LEU A 119 -17.30 6.80 0.92
CA LEU A 119 -17.85 7.10 -0.40
C LEU A 119 -19.37 7.04 -0.37
N GLU A 120 -19.98 8.12 -0.82
CA GLU A 120 -21.43 8.25 -0.99
C GLU A 120 -21.79 8.03 -2.46
N THR A 121 -22.64 7.04 -2.72
CA THR A 121 -23.22 6.82 -4.05
C THR A 121 -24.44 7.72 -4.27
N ALA A 122 -24.69 8.10 -5.52
CA ALA A 122 -25.82 8.95 -5.90
C ALA A 122 -27.15 8.35 -5.40
N GLY A 123 -27.84 9.07 -4.51
CA GLY A 123 -29.08 8.62 -3.87
C GLY A 123 -28.93 8.07 -2.45
N SER A 124 -27.71 7.91 -1.94
CA SER A 124 -27.44 7.55 -0.55
C SER A 124 -27.23 8.80 0.31
N THR A 125 -27.75 8.81 1.54
CA THR A 125 -27.52 9.89 2.53
C THR A 125 -26.38 9.57 3.50
N LYS A 126 -25.65 8.47 3.25
CA LYS A 126 -24.57 7.93 4.06
C LYS A 126 -23.54 7.27 3.15
N PRO A 127 -22.28 7.13 3.59
CA PRO A 127 -21.29 6.38 2.84
C PRO A 127 -21.68 4.90 2.78
N THR A 128 -21.64 4.35 1.57
CA THR A 128 -22.02 2.97 1.26
C THR A 128 -20.89 2.19 0.60
N GLN A 129 -19.80 2.87 0.24
CA GLN A 129 -18.65 2.28 -0.45
C GLN A 129 -17.36 2.60 0.30
N CYS A 130 -16.45 1.62 0.32
CA CYS A 130 -15.14 1.77 0.94
C CYS A 130 -14.14 2.40 -0.01
N ALA A 131 -13.21 3.18 0.54
CA ALA A 131 -12.05 3.66 -0.19
C ALA A 131 -10.79 3.52 0.66
N LEU A 132 -9.65 3.42 0.00
CA LEU A 132 -8.35 3.52 0.65
C LEU A 132 -7.97 4.99 0.84
N ILE A 133 -7.91 5.41 2.10
CA ILE A 133 -7.50 6.75 2.49
C ILE A 133 -5.97 6.82 2.52
N CYS A 134 -5.44 7.71 1.70
CA CYS A 134 -4.03 7.92 1.49
C CYS A 134 -3.61 9.32 1.96
N THR A 135 -2.33 9.47 2.32
CA THR A 135 -1.79 10.77 2.75
C THR A 135 -0.95 11.36 1.61
N PRO A 136 -1.39 12.45 0.96
CA PRO A 136 -0.72 12.99 -0.23
C PRO A 136 0.68 13.58 0.05
N SER A 137 1.06 13.76 1.32
CA SER A 137 2.39 14.24 1.72
C SER A 137 3.44 13.14 1.92
N ALA A 138 3.07 11.86 1.80
CA ALA A 138 4.01 10.74 1.85
C ALA A 138 4.49 10.41 0.43
N LEU A 139 5.79 10.16 0.25
CA LEU A 139 6.45 9.90 -1.05
C LEU A 139 5.81 8.75 -1.87
N ASP A 140 5.05 7.85 -1.23
CA ASP A 140 4.32 6.75 -1.86
C ASP A 140 2.80 6.77 -1.58
N GLY A 141 2.24 7.82 -0.97
CA GLY A 141 0.81 7.98 -0.65
C GLY A 141 0.17 6.90 0.27
N GLY A 142 0.77 5.72 0.35
CA GLY A 142 0.25 4.48 0.90
C GLY A 142 -0.60 3.64 -0.05
N CYS A 143 -0.66 3.97 -1.33
CA CYS A 143 -1.52 3.28 -2.28
C CYS A 143 -0.90 1.99 -2.84
N PRO A 144 -1.73 1.00 -3.23
CA PRO A 144 -1.26 -0.22 -3.87
C PRO A 144 -0.50 0.06 -5.18
N ALA A 145 0.28 -0.92 -5.64
CA ALA A 145 1.01 -0.81 -6.90
C ALA A 145 0.07 -0.44 -8.05
N LYS A 146 0.43 0.59 -8.83
CA LYS A 146 -0.35 1.24 -9.91
C LYS A 146 -1.48 2.18 -9.47
N ALA A 147 -1.78 2.27 -8.18
CA ALA A 147 -2.71 3.27 -7.68
C ALA A 147 -1.98 4.57 -7.32
N SER A 148 -2.63 5.68 -7.62
CA SER A 148 -2.17 7.03 -7.34
C SER A 148 -3.00 7.62 -6.20
N CYS A 149 -2.34 8.30 -5.26
CA CYS A 149 -3.05 9.03 -4.19
C CYS A 149 -3.57 10.36 -4.73
N LYS A 150 -4.89 10.49 -4.87
CA LYS A 150 -5.55 11.71 -5.37
C LYS A 150 -6.32 12.39 -4.26
N ALA A 151 -5.98 13.66 -4.01
CA ALA A 151 -6.69 14.48 -3.04
C ALA A 151 -8.06 14.88 -3.57
N ILE A 152 -9.12 14.56 -2.81
CA ILE A 152 -10.48 15.02 -3.04
C ILE A 152 -11.03 15.64 -1.75
N SER A 153 -11.51 16.88 -1.83
CA SER A 153 -12.17 17.56 -0.72
C SER A 153 -11.41 17.52 0.63
N GLY A 154 -10.07 17.57 0.58
CA GLY A 154 -9.21 17.55 1.78
C GLY A 154 -8.72 16.17 2.24
N THR A 155 -9.19 15.08 1.63
CA THR A 155 -8.79 13.70 1.94
C THR A 155 -8.16 13.03 0.72
N GLY A 156 -7.06 12.29 0.88
CA GLY A 156 -6.46 11.53 -0.21
C GLY A 156 -7.14 10.19 -0.42
N LEU A 157 -7.42 9.82 -1.67
CA LEU A 157 -7.94 8.51 -2.07
C LEU A 157 -7.03 7.81 -3.06
N CYS A 158 -6.83 6.50 -2.90
CA CYS A 158 -6.13 5.68 -3.89
C CYS A 158 -7.04 5.35 -5.06
N THR A 159 -6.61 5.72 -6.27
CA THR A 159 -7.34 5.44 -7.51
C THR A 159 -6.39 4.89 -8.57
N TYR A 160 -6.86 3.99 -9.42
CA TYR A 160 -6.10 3.51 -10.57
C TYR A 160 -6.43 4.38 -11.78
N ASP A 161 -5.40 5.03 -12.32
CA ASP A 161 -5.53 5.79 -13.56
C ASP A 161 -5.88 4.83 -14.72
N GLN A 162 -6.77 5.27 -15.62
CA GLN A 162 -7.14 4.54 -16.83
C GLN A 162 -6.15 4.79 -17.97
#